data_AF-F4REC5-F1
#
_entry.id   AF-F4REC5-F1
#
_cell.length_a   1.000
_cell.length_b   1.000
_cell.length_c   1.000
_cell.angle_alpha   90.00
_cell.angle_beta   90.00
_cell.angle_gamma   90.00
#
_symmetry.space_group_name_H-M   'P 1'
#
loop_
_entity.id
_entity.type
_entity.pdbx_description
1 polymer ?
#
loop_
_entity_poly.entity_id
_entity_poly.type
_entity_poly.pdbx_seq_one_letter_code
_entity_poly.pdbx_strand_id
1 'polypeptide(L)'
;MAWLISTEPQLVIGEIRSNCEKTFDLEVIELGAGCGLAGLTAARILDRRESLRCRVILTDLEEVISTSLAPNVDRTKQALSKDTAIEIETIPYTWGTSIPFPAVDSKKSLILANDVLYNPENQAVFLETILRLFGTRQNVSTLLAYRPRTEGDHLFFQTAQRAGLVVERIARVGAVVVFKISPTLSNTDR
;
A
#
# COMPACT_ATOMS: atom_id res chain seq x y z
N MET A 1 13.89 28.85 -38.46
CA MET A 1 13.09 29.37 -37.33
C MET A 1 12.55 28.18 -36.56
N ALA A 2 12.75 28.21 -35.25
CA ALA A 2 12.84 27.08 -34.36
C ALA A 2 11.54 26.30 -34.11
N TRP A 3 11.74 25.04 -33.75
CA TRP A 3 10.86 24.17 -32.97
C TRP A 3 10.39 24.85 -31.68
N LEU A 4 9.15 24.58 -31.23
CA LEU A 4 8.86 24.02 -29.89
C LEU A 4 7.35 23.78 -29.69
N ILE A 5 7.01 22.50 -29.50
CA ILE A 5 6.13 21.95 -28.45
C ILE A 5 4.65 22.37 -28.44
N SER A 6 3.82 21.49 -29.02
CA SER A 6 2.52 21.14 -28.44
C SER A 6 2.66 19.75 -27.83
N THR A 7 2.83 19.68 -26.52
CA THR A 7 2.79 18.45 -25.71
C THR A 7 1.35 18.14 -25.32
N GLU A 8 0.76 17.12 -25.92
CA GLU A 8 -0.37 16.40 -25.34
C GLU A 8 0.12 15.03 -24.84
N PRO A 9 0.26 14.81 -23.51
CA PRO A 9 0.62 13.51 -22.97
C PRO A 9 -0.62 12.63 -22.75
N GLN A 10 -1.50 12.51 -23.76
CA GLN A 10 -2.71 11.67 -23.66
C GLN A 10 -2.61 10.32 -24.39
N LEU A 11 -1.49 10.06 -25.09
CA LEU A 11 -1.35 8.91 -26.00
C LEU A 11 -0.54 7.71 -25.48
N VAL A 12 -0.23 7.63 -24.18
CA VAL A 12 0.55 6.48 -23.64
C VAL A 12 -0.27 5.51 -22.78
N ILE A 13 -1.53 5.81 -22.45
CA ILE A 13 -2.32 4.94 -21.56
C ILE A 13 -3.07 3.83 -22.31
N GLY A 14 -3.23 3.92 -23.64
CA GLY A 14 -4.06 3.00 -24.41
C GLY A 14 -3.36 1.76 -25.00
N GLU A 15 -2.06 1.79 -25.24
CA GLU A 15 -1.35 0.83 -26.12
C GLU A 15 -0.31 -0.05 -25.42
N ILE A 16 -0.56 -0.44 -24.16
CA ILE A 16 0.19 -1.50 -23.46
C ILE A 16 -0.79 -2.56 -22.89
N ARG A 17 -1.79 -2.97 -23.69
CA ARG A 17 -2.70 -4.08 -23.36
C ARG A 17 -2.37 -5.39 -24.08
N SER A 18 -1.16 -5.52 -24.58
CA SER A 18 -0.69 -6.74 -25.25
C SER A 18 0.72 -7.08 -24.79
N ASN A 19 0.82 -7.70 -23.60
CA ASN A 19 1.77 -8.78 -23.31
C ASN A 19 1.53 -9.30 -21.88
N CYS A 20 0.86 -10.46 -21.77
CA CYS A 20 0.57 -11.21 -20.54
C CYS A 20 0.04 -10.38 -19.35
N GLU A 21 -1.28 -10.23 -19.24
CA GLU A 21 -1.92 -9.72 -18.02
C GLU A 21 -1.60 -10.64 -16.84
N LYS A 22 -0.53 -10.32 -16.09
CA LYS A 22 -0.24 -10.92 -14.80
C LYS A 22 -1.25 -10.39 -13.79
N THR A 23 -2.48 -10.90 -13.79
CA THR A 23 -3.44 -10.60 -12.73
C THR A 23 -2.95 -11.23 -11.43
N PHE A 24 -2.75 -10.42 -10.38
CA PHE A 24 -2.40 -10.93 -9.06
C PHE A 24 -3.66 -11.26 -8.25
N ASP A 25 -3.61 -12.33 -7.44
CA ASP A 25 -4.71 -12.63 -6.51
C ASP A 25 -4.72 -11.64 -5.35
N LEU A 26 -3.54 -11.20 -4.93
CA LEU A 26 -3.35 -10.24 -3.85
C LEU A 26 -2.20 -9.28 -4.18
N GLU A 27 -2.44 -7.99 -3.98
CA GLU A 27 -1.41 -6.96 -3.95
C GLU A 27 -1.29 -6.42 -2.52
N VAL A 28 -0.11 -6.53 -1.93
CA VAL A 28 0.21 -5.98 -0.61
C VAL A 28 1.03 -4.71 -0.82
N ILE A 29 0.60 -3.59 -0.26
CA ILE A 29 1.30 -2.31 -0.33
C ILE A 29 1.68 -1.89 1.09
N GLU A 30 2.96 -1.76 1.41
CA GLU A 30 3.39 -1.20 2.70
C GLU A 30 3.75 0.29 2.52
N LEU A 31 3.04 1.16 3.24
CA LEU A 31 3.29 2.60 3.30
C LEU A 31 4.17 2.93 4.51
N GLY A 32 5.31 3.59 4.27
CA GLY A 32 6.28 3.88 5.33
C GLY A 32 6.91 2.61 5.85
N ALA A 33 7.45 1.79 4.94
CA ALA A 33 7.92 0.45 5.24
C ALA A 33 9.12 0.44 6.21
N GLY A 34 9.91 1.50 6.27
CA GLY A 34 11.14 1.54 7.07
C GLY A 34 12.09 0.42 6.67
N CYS A 35 12.22 -0.59 7.52
CA CYS A 35 13.00 -1.80 7.25
C CYS A 35 12.22 -2.91 6.51
N GLY A 36 10.93 -2.72 6.24
CA GLY A 36 10.06 -3.62 5.48
C GLY A 36 9.43 -4.75 6.28
N LEU A 37 9.39 -4.64 7.62
CA LEU A 37 9.06 -5.78 8.46
C LEU A 37 7.67 -6.35 8.17
N ALA A 38 6.63 -5.54 8.01
CA ALA A 38 5.27 -6.06 7.87
C ALA A 38 5.05 -6.68 6.49
N GLY A 39 5.45 -6.00 5.41
CA GLY A 39 5.32 -6.47 4.04
C GLY A 39 6.22 -7.66 3.73
N LEU A 40 7.48 -7.67 4.20
CA LEU A 40 8.37 -8.84 4.03
C LEU A 40 7.89 -10.04 4.84
N THR A 41 7.34 -9.82 6.04
CA THR A 41 6.70 -10.90 6.81
C THR A 41 5.48 -11.45 6.07
N ALA A 42 4.64 -10.57 5.50
CA ALA A 42 3.52 -10.99 4.66
C ALA A 42 4.01 -11.84 3.48
N ALA A 43 5.07 -11.41 2.77
CA ALA A 43 5.67 -12.19 1.68
C ALA A 43 6.07 -13.60 2.14
N ARG A 44 6.75 -13.73 3.29
CA ARG A 44 7.18 -15.04 3.84
C ARG A 44 6.02 -15.93 4.27
N ILE A 45 4.95 -15.36 4.83
CA ILE A 45 3.75 -16.11 5.21
C ILE A 45 3.01 -16.61 3.96
N LEU A 46 2.87 -15.75 2.95
CA LEU A 46 2.14 -16.04 1.72
C LEU A 46 2.91 -16.98 0.79
N ASP A 47 4.23 -16.99 0.82
CA ASP A 47 5.10 -17.96 0.12
C ASP A 47 4.73 -19.43 0.42
N ARG A 48 4.12 -19.69 1.59
CA ARG A 48 3.70 -21.03 2.01
C ARG A 48 2.32 -21.43 1.48
N ARG A 49 1.63 -20.53 0.76
CA ARG A 49 0.27 -20.75 0.24
C ARG A 49 0.39 -21.19 -1.20
N GLU A 50 0.09 -22.46 -1.46
CA GLU A 50 0.05 -23.00 -2.81
C GLU A 50 -0.92 -22.19 -3.69
N SER A 51 -0.52 -21.96 -4.95
CA SER A 51 -1.33 -21.31 -5.99
C SER A 51 -1.74 -19.85 -5.74
N LEU A 52 -1.22 -19.16 -4.71
CA LEU A 52 -1.48 -17.73 -4.52
C LEU A 52 -0.41 -16.88 -5.21
N ARG A 53 -0.81 -16.13 -6.23
CA ARG A 53 0.08 -15.15 -6.87
C ARG A 53 -0.03 -13.82 -6.16
N CYS A 54 1.03 -13.38 -5.49
CA CYS A 54 1.04 -12.15 -4.70
C CYS A 54 2.10 -11.18 -5.19
N ARG A 55 1.77 -9.89 -5.22
CA ARG A 55 2.73 -8.81 -5.37
C ARG A 55 2.87 -8.07 -4.05
N VAL A 56 4.09 -7.77 -3.63
CA VAL A 56 4.39 -7.04 -2.39
C VAL A 56 5.21 -5.81 -2.76
N ILE A 57 4.64 -4.64 -2.52
CA ILE A 57 5.20 -3.35 -2.87
C ILE A 57 5.52 -2.63 -1.57
N LEU A 58 6.81 -2.40 -1.32
CA LEU A 58 7.27 -1.75 -0.11
C LEU A 58 7.67 -0.32 -0.45
N THR A 59 7.08 0.66 0.22
CA THR A 59 7.29 2.07 -0.11
C THR A 59 7.81 2.88 1.06
N ASP A 60 8.76 3.75 0.77
CA ASP A 60 9.32 4.71 1.70
C ASP A 60 10.05 5.82 0.92
N LEU A 61 10.73 6.73 1.61
CA LEU A 61 11.64 7.69 0.99
C LEU A 61 12.87 6.98 0.40
N GLU A 62 13.42 7.50 -0.69
CA GLU A 62 14.58 6.93 -1.40
C GLU A 62 15.77 6.62 -0.46
N GLU A 63 16.04 7.52 0.49
CA GLU A 63 17.11 7.33 1.48
C GLU A 63 16.86 6.13 2.39
N VAL A 64 15.62 5.92 2.83
CA VAL A 64 15.25 4.76 3.66
C VAL A 64 15.33 3.48 2.85
N ILE A 65 14.92 3.54 1.58
CA ILE A 65 14.98 2.39 0.66
C ILE A 65 16.43 1.93 0.46
N SER A 66 17.31 2.85 0.08
CA SER A 66 18.71 2.55 -0.23
C SER A 66 19.52 2.10 0.98
N THR A 67 19.22 2.59 2.18
CA THR A 67 19.99 2.27 3.39
C THR A 67 19.49 1.03 4.13
N SER A 68 18.17 0.88 4.28
CA SER A 68 17.58 -0.06 5.24
C SER A 68 16.68 -1.10 4.60
N LEU A 69 15.86 -0.71 3.63
CA LEU A 69 14.84 -1.59 3.05
C LEU A 69 15.42 -2.58 2.03
N ALA A 70 16.18 -2.08 1.05
CA ALA A 70 16.66 -2.89 -0.06
C ALA A 70 17.50 -4.11 0.39
N PRO A 71 18.45 -3.97 1.36
CA PRO A 71 19.18 -5.14 1.87
C PRO A 71 18.28 -6.21 2.51
N ASN A 72 17.17 -5.81 3.14
CA ASN A 72 16.21 -6.76 3.74
C ASN A 72 15.33 -7.43 2.68
N VAL A 73 14.99 -6.70 1.62
CA VAL A 73 14.29 -7.25 0.44
C VAL A 73 15.14 -8.32 -0.21
N ASP A 74 16.42 -8.06 -0.46
CA ASP A 74 17.32 -9.01 -1.09
C ASP A 74 17.45 -10.31 -0.27
N ARG A 75 17.66 -10.17 1.05
CA ARG A 75 17.70 -11.32 1.96
C ARG A 75 16.38 -12.10 1.96
N THR A 76 15.25 -11.41 1.92
CA THR A 76 13.94 -12.05 1.91
C THR A 76 13.72 -12.80 0.60
N LYS A 77 14.04 -12.20 -0.55
CA LYS A 77 13.95 -12.85 -1.87
C LYS A 77 14.78 -14.12 -1.93
N GLN A 78 15.98 -14.12 -1.36
CA GLN A 78 16.84 -15.31 -1.27
C GLN A 78 16.26 -16.41 -0.36
N ALA A 79 15.42 -16.04 0.59
CA ALA A 79 14.79 -16.96 1.54
C ALA A 79 13.39 -17.45 1.12
N LEU A 80 12.85 -16.96 0.00
CA LEU A 80 11.61 -17.47 -0.59
C LEU A 80 11.84 -18.81 -1.27
N SER A 81 10.75 -19.56 -1.45
CA SER A 81 10.78 -20.83 -2.18
C SER A 81 11.15 -20.59 -3.65
N LYS A 82 11.89 -21.52 -4.28
CA LYS A 82 12.32 -21.35 -5.69
C LYS A 82 11.14 -21.23 -6.67
N ASP A 83 10.06 -21.92 -6.37
CA ASP A 83 8.83 -21.93 -7.18
C ASP A 83 7.78 -20.92 -6.67
N THR A 84 8.23 -19.91 -5.91
CA THR A 84 7.34 -18.89 -5.34
C THR A 84 6.65 -18.06 -6.42
N ALA A 85 5.37 -17.77 -6.21
CA ALA A 85 4.61 -16.82 -7.02
C ALA A 85 4.53 -15.43 -6.37
N ILE A 86 5.42 -15.16 -5.40
CA ILE A 86 5.51 -13.89 -4.69
C ILE A 86 6.52 -12.98 -5.40
N GLU A 87 6.04 -11.84 -5.90
CA GLU A 87 6.88 -10.78 -6.46
C GLU A 87 7.06 -9.68 -5.40
N ILE A 88 8.30 -9.28 -5.09
CA ILE A 88 8.61 -8.21 -4.13
C ILE A 88 9.34 -7.07 -4.84
N GLU A 89 8.89 -5.84 -4.65
CA GLU A 89 9.57 -4.64 -5.15
C GLU A 89 9.54 -3.49 -4.13
N THR A 90 10.43 -2.52 -4.35
CA THR A 90 10.53 -1.29 -3.57
C THR A 90 10.24 -0.11 -4.46
N ILE A 91 9.43 0.84 -4.00
CA ILE A 91 9.08 2.04 -4.76
C ILE A 91 9.24 3.27 -3.87
N PRO A 92 10.07 4.25 -4.27
CA PRO A 92 10.15 5.52 -3.58
C PRO A 92 8.79 6.22 -3.63
N TYR A 93 8.24 6.57 -2.47
CA TYR A 93 6.91 7.18 -2.41
C TYR A 93 6.78 8.15 -1.24
N THR A 94 6.49 9.41 -1.57
CA THR A 94 6.17 10.46 -0.61
C THR A 94 4.66 10.60 -0.51
N TRP A 95 4.10 10.50 0.70
CA TRP A 95 2.65 10.67 0.90
C TRP A 95 2.14 12.04 0.42
N GLY A 96 0.90 12.09 -0.05
CA GLY A 96 0.28 13.31 -0.58
C GLY A 96 0.74 13.73 -1.97
N THR A 97 1.76 13.07 -2.53
CA THR A 97 2.22 13.33 -3.89
C THR A 97 1.15 13.04 -4.94
N SER A 98 1.14 13.79 -6.04
CA SER A 98 0.30 13.52 -7.21
C SER A 98 0.80 12.35 -8.06
N ILE A 99 1.98 11.79 -7.75
CA ILE A 99 2.53 10.64 -8.46
C ILE A 99 1.56 9.46 -8.32
N PRO A 100 1.04 8.93 -9.44
CA PRO A 100 0.13 7.79 -9.40
C PRO A 100 0.86 6.58 -8.84
N PHE A 101 0.20 5.86 -7.94
CA PHE A 101 0.73 4.59 -7.46
C PHE A 101 0.67 3.58 -8.61
N PRO A 102 1.70 2.74 -8.80
CA PRO A 102 1.72 1.73 -9.87
C PRO A 102 0.84 0.53 -9.48
N ALA A 103 -0.44 0.81 -9.23
CA ALA A 103 -1.46 -0.19 -8.96
C ALA A 103 -1.61 -1.08 -10.20
N VAL A 104 -1.46 -2.39 -9.99
CA VAL A 104 -1.68 -3.40 -11.03
C VAL A 104 -3.06 -4.02 -10.82
N ASP A 105 -3.62 -4.55 -11.90
CA ASP A 105 -4.86 -5.30 -11.84
C ASP A 105 -4.73 -6.49 -10.88
N SER A 106 -5.44 -6.40 -9.76
CA SER A 106 -5.41 -7.38 -8.68
C SER A 106 -6.81 -7.61 -8.14
N LYS A 107 -7.12 -8.88 -7.85
CA LYS A 107 -8.43 -9.28 -7.31
C LYS A 107 -8.67 -8.69 -5.92
N LYS A 108 -7.62 -8.39 -5.17
CA LYS A 108 -7.67 -7.77 -3.86
C LYS A 108 -6.38 -6.99 -3.58
N SER A 109 -6.49 -5.85 -2.92
CA SER A 109 -5.34 -5.13 -2.35
C SER A 109 -5.42 -5.00 -0.84
N LEU A 110 -4.27 -5.12 -0.19
CA LEU A 110 -4.09 -4.93 1.23
C LEU A 110 -3.00 -3.90 1.46
N ILE A 111 -3.37 -2.75 2.00
CA ILE A 111 -2.40 -1.73 2.41
C ILE A 111 -1.99 -2.04 3.85
N LEU A 112 -0.70 -2.04 4.14
CA LEU A 112 -0.13 -2.16 5.46
C LEU A 112 0.51 -0.82 5.82
N ALA A 113 0.30 -0.40 7.06
CA ALA A 113 1.01 0.74 7.62
C ALA A 113 1.26 0.48 9.10
N ASN A 114 2.52 0.62 9.53
CA ASN A 114 2.91 0.36 10.89
C ASN A 114 3.56 1.60 11.52
N ASP A 115 2.94 2.07 12.60
CA ASP A 115 3.40 3.18 13.43
C ASP A 115 3.62 4.51 12.70
N VAL A 116 2.87 4.74 11.61
CA VAL A 116 2.99 5.93 10.73
C VAL A 116 2.29 7.18 11.25
N LEU A 117 1.50 7.09 12.33
CA LEU A 117 0.71 8.20 12.87
C LEU A 117 1.46 9.09 13.89
N TYR A 118 2.76 8.87 14.09
CA TYR A 118 3.54 9.54 15.15
C TYR A 118 3.71 11.06 14.95
N ASN A 119 3.64 11.55 13.71
CA ASN A 119 3.68 12.98 13.40
C ASN A 119 2.27 13.47 13.05
N PRO A 120 1.62 14.29 13.90
CA PRO A 120 0.28 14.84 13.64
C PRO A 120 0.14 15.56 12.30
N GLU A 121 1.21 16.26 11.86
CA GLU A 121 1.20 17.01 10.59
C GLU A 121 1.06 16.08 9.37
N ASN A 122 1.53 14.83 9.48
CA ASN A 122 1.49 13.86 8.38
C ASN A 122 0.18 13.07 8.32
N GLN A 123 -0.67 13.14 9.36
CA GLN A 123 -1.87 12.31 9.45
C GLN A 123 -2.89 12.60 8.34
N ALA A 124 -3.10 13.88 8.02
CA ALA A 124 -4.00 14.30 6.96
C ALA A 124 -3.49 13.85 5.57
N VAL A 125 -2.20 14.04 5.33
CA VAL A 125 -1.51 13.66 4.08
C VAL A 125 -1.51 12.14 3.89
N PHE A 126 -1.34 11.38 4.98
CA PHE A 126 -1.44 9.92 4.97
C PHE A 126 -2.86 9.44 4.66
N LEU A 127 -3.88 10.07 5.26
CA LEU A 127 -5.28 9.75 4.95
C LEU A 127 -5.61 10.01 3.47
N GLU A 128 -5.15 11.14 2.92
CA GLU A 128 -5.31 11.45 1.50
C GLU A 128 -4.67 10.39 0.61
N THR A 129 -3.48 9.91 1.00
CA THR A 129 -2.79 8.82 0.29
C THR A 129 -3.63 7.53 0.30
N ILE A 130 -4.20 7.14 1.44
CA ILE A 130 -5.10 5.97 1.53
C ILE A 130 -6.32 6.16 0.62
N LEU A 131 -6.96 7.33 0.65
CA LEU A 131 -8.14 7.62 -0.17
C LEU A 131 -7.82 7.53 -1.66
N ARG A 132 -6.66 8.02 -2.10
CA ARG A 132 -6.19 7.91 -3.48
C ARG A 132 -5.93 6.45 -3.88
N LEU A 133 -5.31 5.66 -3.01
CA LEU A 133 -5.06 4.23 -3.24
C LEU A 133 -6.36 3.42 -3.28
N PHE A 134 -7.36 3.81 -2.51
CA PHE A 134 -8.69 3.23 -2.60
C PHE A 134 -9.32 3.57 -3.95
N GLY A 135 -9.28 4.85 -4.36
CA GLY A 135 -9.89 5.29 -5.61
C GLY A 135 -11.37 4.87 -5.66
N THR A 136 -11.77 4.18 -6.72
CA THR A 136 -13.10 3.59 -6.87
C THR A 136 -13.17 2.11 -6.47
N ARG A 137 -12.06 1.53 -6.00
CA ARG A 137 -11.93 0.10 -5.71
C ARG A 137 -12.67 -0.25 -4.42
N GLN A 138 -13.45 -1.34 -4.44
CA GLN A 138 -14.13 -1.88 -3.26
C GLN A 138 -13.36 -3.06 -2.62
N ASN A 139 -12.47 -3.68 -3.39
CA ASN A 139 -11.67 -4.84 -2.99
C ASN A 139 -10.32 -4.46 -2.35
N VAL A 140 -10.29 -3.36 -1.60
CA VAL A 140 -9.08 -2.82 -0.98
C VAL A 140 -9.34 -2.46 0.48
N SER A 141 -8.35 -2.70 1.34
CA SER A 141 -8.41 -2.31 2.74
C SER A 141 -7.03 -1.99 3.27
N THR A 142 -6.96 -1.10 4.25
CA THR A 142 -5.74 -0.78 5.00
C THR A 142 -5.77 -1.45 6.37
N LEU A 143 -4.68 -2.11 6.75
CA LEU A 143 -4.39 -2.51 8.12
C LEU A 143 -3.37 -1.52 8.70
N LEU A 144 -3.83 -0.75 9.67
CA LEU A 144 -3.03 0.25 10.37
C LEU A 144 -2.76 -0.24 11.79
N ALA A 145 -1.52 -0.63 12.05
CA ALA A 145 -1.04 -0.97 13.38
C ALA A 145 -0.25 0.22 13.94
N TYR A 146 -0.53 0.65 15.17
CA TYR A 146 0.25 1.71 15.81
C TYR A 146 0.14 1.67 17.32
N ARG A 147 1.07 2.32 18.01
CA ARG A 147 0.97 2.58 19.45
C ARG A 147 0.32 3.95 19.67
N PRO A 148 -0.84 4.04 20.34
CA PRO A 148 -1.42 5.33 20.68
C PRO A 148 -0.47 6.13 21.57
N ARG A 149 -0.20 7.37 21.19
CA ARG A 149 0.73 8.28 21.88
C ARG A 149 0.03 9.51 22.43
N THR A 150 -0.99 9.99 21.74
CA THR A 150 -1.71 11.22 22.11
C THR A 150 -3.20 11.08 21.86
N GLU A 151 -3.99 11.98 22.43
CA GLU A 151 -5.43 12.09 22.14
C GLU A 151 -5.69 12.45 20.66
N GLY A 152 -4.71 13.07 19.99
CA GLY A 152 -4.75 13.44 18.57
C GLY A 152 -4.89 12.24 17.62
N ASP A 153 -4.48 11.04 18.04
CA ASP A 153 -4.63 9.83 17.23
C ASP A 153 -6.11 9.51 16.94
N HIS A 154 -7.02 9.92 17.82
CA HIS A 154 -8.47 9.76 17.60
C HIS A 154 -8.99 10.65 16.47
N LEU A 155 -8.38 11.82 16.23
CA LEU A 155 -8.79 12.74 15.18
C LEU A 155 -8.58 12.14 13.80
N PHE A 156 -7.50 11.37 13.60
CA PHE A 156 -7.27 10.64 12.35
C PHE A 156 -8.45 9.72 12.00
N PHE A 157 -8.88 8.87 12.94
CA PHE A 157 -9.97 7.93 12.71
C PHE A 157 -11.33 8.62 12.53
N GLN A 158 -11.61 9.68 13.29
CA GLN A 158 -12.81 10.49 13.08
C GLN A 158 -12.83 11.13 11.68
N THR A 159 -11.67 11.61 11.22
CA THR A 159 -11.54 12.21 9.89
C THR A 159 -11.73 11.16 8.80
N ALA A 160 -11.17 9.96 8.96
CA ALA A 160 -11.39 8.83 8.06
C ALA A 160 -12.88 8.44 7.96
N GLN A 161 -13.58 8.38 9.10
CA GLN A 161 -15.03 8.12 9.13
C GLN A 161 -15.84 9.21 8.45
N ARG A 162 -15.51 10.50 8.68
CA ARG A 162 -16.15 11.64 8.00
C ARG A 162 -15.91 11.63 6.50
N ALA A 163 -14.78 11.08 6.04
CA ALA A 163 -14.49 10.84 4.63
C ALA A 163 -15.25 9.63 4.05
N GLY A 164 -16.14 8.99 4.81
CA GLY A 164 -16.97 7.88 4.34
C GLY A 164 -16.27 6.52 4.39
N LEU A 165 -15.17 6.38 5.13
CA LEU A 165 -14.50 5.10 5.33
C LEU A 165 -15.07 4.34 6.53
N VAL A 166 -15.11 3.02 6.41
CA VAL A 166 -15.39 2.12 7.53
C VAL A 166 -14.09 1.94 8.31
N VAL A 167 -14.13 2.19 9.62
CA VAL A 167 -12.97 2.08 10.52
C VAL A 167 -13.32 1.10 11.64
N GLU A 168 -12.61 -0.02 11.68
CA GLU A 168 -12.85 -1.12 12.63
C GLU A 168 -11.57 -1.41 13.42
N ARG A 169 -11.63 -1.39 14.75
CA ARG A 169 -10.52 -1.92 15.56
C ARG A 169 -10.59 -3.43 15.56
N ILE A 170 -9.62 -4.10 14.94
CA ILE A 170 -9.63 -5.55 14.75
C ILE A 170 -8.76 -6.31 15.76
N ALA A 171 -7.77 -5.65 16.37
CA ALA A 171 -6.92 -6.29 17.37
C ALA A 171 -6.29 -5.29 18.34
N ARG A 172 -5.80 -5.82 19.46
CA ARG A 172 -4.90 -5.13 20.39
C ARG A 172 -3.88 -6.14 20.90
N VAL A 173 -2.59 -5.80 20.77
CA VAL A 173 -1.47 -6.61 21.26
C VAL A 173 -0.64 -5.73 22.18
N GLY A 174 -0.83 -5.88 23.49
CA GLY A 174 -0.25 -5.01 24.50
C GLY A 174 -0.66 -3.54 24.29
N ALA A 175 0.34 -2.68 24.03
CA ALA A 175 0.14 -1.26 23.78
C ALA A 175 -0.18 -0.92 22.31
N VAL A 176 -0.05 -1.88 21.39
CA VAL A 176 -0.33 -1.68 19.97
C VAL A 176 -1.78 -2.02 19.68
N VAL A 177 -2.46 -1.17 18.91
CA VAL A 177 -3.80 -1.41 18.38
C VAL A 177 -3.73 -1.53 16.87
N VAL A 178 -4.60 -2.37 16.32
CA VAL A 178 -4.71 -2.58 14.87
C VAL A 178 -6.10 -2.21 14.42
N PHE A 179 -6.17 -1.31 13.45
CA PHE A 179 -7.38 -0.91 12.78
C PHE A 179 -7.40 -1.42 11.35
N LYS A 180 -8.56 -1.88 10.91
CA LYS A 180 -8.89 -2.06 9.51
C LYS A 180 -9.65 -0.83 9.04
N ILE A 181 -9.24 -0.28 7.91
CA ILE A 181 -9.90 0.84 7.24
C ILE A 181 -10.28 0.35 5.84
N SER A 182 -11.52 0.55 5.41
CA SER A 182 -11.98 0.13 4.08
C SER A 182 -13.01 1.09 3.49
N PRO A 183 -13.19 1.10 2.16
CA PRO A 183 -14.30 1.78 1.52
C PRO A 183 -15.65 1.31 2.11
N THR A 184 -16.65 2.19 2.08
CA THR A 184 -18.03 1.79 2.34
C THR A 184 -18.56 1.06 1.10
N LEU A 185 -19.04 -0.17 1.29
CA LEU A 185 -19.68 -0.94 0.22
C LEU A 185 -20.95 -0.19 -0.23
N SER A 186 -21.03 0.16 -1.52
CA SER A 186 -22.29 0.62 -2.09
C SER A 186 -23.28 -0.55 -2.12
N ASN A 187 -24.51 -0.29 -1.71
CA ASN A 187 -25.57 -1.30 -1.57
C ASN A 187 -26.12 -1.81 -2.92
N THR A 188 -25.41 -1.57 -4.03
CA THR A 188 -25.86 -1.85 -5.40
C THR A 188 -25.47 -3.21 -5.97
N ASP A 189 -24.68 -4.01 -5.25
CA ASP A 189 -24.26 -5.37 -5.69
C ASP A 189 -24.78 -6.49 -4.76
N ARG A 190 -26.07 -6.47 -4.43
CA ARG A 190 -26.77 -7.63 -3.84
C ARG A 190 -27.86 -8.14 -4.77
#